data_AF-A0A9E0TMT5-F1
#
_entry.id   AF-A0A9E0TMT5-F1
#
_cell.length_a   1.000
_cell.length_b   1.000
_cell.length_c   1.000
_cell.angle_alpha   90.00
_cell.angle_beta   90.00
_cell.angle_gamma   90.00
#
_symmetry.space_group_name_H-M   'P 1'
#
loop_
_entity.id
_entity.type
_entity.pdbx_description
1 polymer ?
#
loop_
_entity_poly.entity_id
_entity_poly.type
_entity_poly.pdbx_seq_one_letter_code
_entity_poly.pdbx_strand_id
1 'polypeptide(L)'
;MRRHPLFLLILAVLCAHFSFAAAPAPLPDGLYAEFITPRGTATAELFYTKAPLMCVNFVGLAEGTLAPLNGKPFYTGLTWYRVVPGFVIQSGNPGLKDTDDDQEAHPHRFPDEFVPGLRHDTAGTLSMANAGPDTNSCEFFLTLRDTDRLDYLHSVFGRVVRGVEVLPLIKQDDPLTIKIIRVGAAAQAFKAGPAEFAARRAAAKKYADASGPAGHPTAQPGPAAHFDDPGHLLPQEPPRAQYFNYKLANFERVTGVRIVARLFQKSPPPEEDKVPGAYMRGLAKKFGTDRRGAFLAYFADEDDWRVWIGDESASAFLGRPATPADLGHEAALHDAKEAYFQAAAAQGDADFAQQQHAAPPDKQPPPAQHLKLHVDALLDRLIQKLEPKSSQ
;
A
#
# COMPACT_ATOMS: atom_id res chain seq x y z
N MET A 1 -77.61 52.64 1.88
CA MET A 1 -77.17 51.39 2.53
C MET A 1 -75.79 51.03 1.96
N ARG A 2 -74.71 51.31 2.71
CA ARG A 2 -73.89 50.35 3.50
C ARG A 2 -72.96 49.44 2.66
N ARG A 3 -71.66 49.77 2.78
CA ARG A 3 -70.48 48.89 3.06
C ARG A 3 -69.79 48.11 1.91
N HIS A 4 -68.56 48.57 1.59
CA HIS A 4 -67.35 47.78 1.27
C HIS A 4 -66.92 46.85 2.45
N PRO A 5 -65.84 46.04 2.38
CA PRO A 5 -65.14 45.30 1.29
C PRO A 5 -64.81 43.84 1.72
N LEU A 6 -64.13 43.02 0.88
CA LEU A 6 -63.22 41.97 1.39
C LEU A 6 -62.17 41.58 0.34
N PHE A 7 -60.94 42.06 0.52
CA PHE A 7 -59.73 41.58 -0.14
C PHE A 7 -59.09 40.58 0.83
N LEU A 8 -58.98 39.31 0.46
CA LEU A 8 -58.29 38.28 1.25
C LEU A 8 -56.79 38.32 0.93
N LEU A 9 -55.96 38.65 1.92
CA LEU A 9 -54.50 38.47 1.90
C LEU A 9 -54.19 37.08 2.49
N ILE A 10 -53.58 36.19 1.70
CA ILE A 10 -53.00 34.93 2.16
C ILE A 10 -51.51 35.19 2.43
N LEU A 11 -51.11 35.14 3.71
CA LEU A 11 -49.72 35.25 4.14
C LEU A 11 -49.16 33.83 4.30
N ALA A 12 -48.29 33.41 3.38
CA ALA A 12 -47.54 32.15 3.49
C ALA A 12 -46.36 32.34 4.45
N VAL A 13 -46.39 31.65 5.60
CA VAL A 13 -45.29 31.60 6.56
C VAL A 13 -44.26 30.57 6.06
N LEU A 14 -43.12 31.06 5.57
CA LEU A 14 -41.97 30.23 5.21
C LEU A 14 -41.17 29.90 6.49
N CYS A 15 -41.45 28.76 7.12
CA CYS A 15 -40.62 28.25 8.22
C CYS A 15 -39.28 27.73 7.67
N ALA A 16 -38.24 28.57 7.74
CA ALA A 16 -36.87 28.17 7.49
C ALA A 16 -36.42 27.18 8.56
N HIS A 17 -36.28 25.90 8.19
CA HIS A 17 -35.69 24.87 9.03
C HIS A 17 -34.17 25.05 9.02
N PHE A 18 -33.63 25.82 9.95
CA PHE A 18 -32.21 25.77 10.27
C PHE A 18 -31.92 24.46 10.99
N SER A 19 -31.54 23.42 10.25
CA SER A 19 -30.91 22.23 10.85
C SER A 19 -29.57 22.65 11.44
N PHE A 20 -29.52 22.79 12.77
CA PHE A 20 -28.26 22.85 13.50
C PHE A 20 -27.58 21.48 13.33
N ALA A 21 -26.53 21.42 12.51
CA ALA A 21 -25.66 20.24 12.47
C ALA A 21 -25.05 20.07 13.87
N ALA A 22 -25.28 18.91 14.49
CA ALA A 22 -24.68 18.57 15.78
C ALA A 22 -23.15 18.65 15.66
N ALA A 23 -22.48 19.18 16.69
CA ALA A 23 -21.04 19.21 16.73
C ALA A 23 -20.48 17.77 16.59
N PRO A 24 -19.38 17.58 15.84
CA PRO A 24 -18.81 16.24 15.68
C PRO A 24 -18.43 15.67 17.05
N ALA A 25 -18.65 14.36 17.22
CA ALA A 25 -18.30 13.66 18.46
C ALA A 25 -16.84 13.93 18.86
N PRO A 26 -16.46 13.86 20.15
CA PRO A 26 -15.06 13.93 20.56
C PRO A 26 -14.20 12.85 19.88
N LEU A 27 -12.93 13.14 19.62
CA LEU A 27 -11.97 12.12 19.17
C LEU A 27 -11.61 11.20 20.35
N PRO A 28 -11.46 9.88 20.14
CA PRO A 28 -10.88 8.99 21.14
C PRO A 28 -9.44 9.38 21.52
N ASP A 29 -8.90 8.73 22.55
CA ASP A 29 -7.47 8.83 22.88
C ASP A 29 -6.63 8.39 21.68
N GLY A 30 -5.67 9.21 21.28
CA GLY A 30 -4.88 8.99 20.07
C GLY A 30 -4.10 10.22 19.61
N LEU A 31 -3.25 9.98 18.62
CA LEU A 31 -2.50 11.01 17.92
C LEU A 31 -3.12 11.21 16.54
N TYR A 32 -3.42 12.45 16.18
CA TYR A 32 -4.13 12.75 14.93
C TYR A 32 -3.45 13.89 14.16
N ALA A 33 -3.70 13.91 12.85
CA ALA A 33 -3.35 15.01 11.96
C ALA A 33 -4.60 15.51 11.23
N GLU A 34 -4.86 16.82 11.31
CA GLU A 34 -5.85 17.49 10.47
C GLU A 34 -5.19 18.04 9.22
N PHE A 35 -5.66 17.60 8.05
CA PHE A 35 -5.34 18.14 6.75
C PHE A 35 -6.39 19.19 6.39
N ILE A 36 -6.02 20.46 6.54
CA ILE A 36 -6.90 21.61 6.28
C ILE A 36 -6.64 22.09 4.86
N THR A 37 -7.69 22.12 4.04
CA THR A 37 -7.63 22.51 2.63
C THR A 37 -8.79 23.45 2.29
N PRO A 38 -8.77 24.14 1.13
CA PRO A 38 -9.94 24.91 0.65
C PRO A 38 -11.18 24.05 0.35
N ARG A 39 -11.05 22.72 0.34
CA ARG A 39 -12.13 21.77 0.05
C ARG A 39 -12.77 21.20 1.31
N GLY A 40 -12.24 21.53 2.48
CA GLY A 40 -12.64 20.99 3.77
C GLY A 40 -11.46 20.43 4.55
N THR A 41 -11.77 19.82 5.69
CA THR A 41 -10.78 19.23 6.59
C THR A 41 -10.98 17.72 6.66
N ALA A 42 -9.89 16.98 6.52
CA ALA A 42 -9.84 15.55 6.83
C ALA A 42 -8.97 15.33 8.07
N THR A 43 -9.37 14.43 8.97
CA THR A 43 -8.61 14.07 10.17
C THR A 43 -8.15 12.62 10.05
N ALA A 44 -6.84 12.38 10.13
CA ALA A 44 -6.28 11.04 10.20
C ALA A 44 -5.78 10.70 11.60
N GLU A 45 -6.04 9.49 12.07
CA GLU A 45 -5.32 8.87 13.17
C GLU A 45 -3.92 8.46 12.70
N LEU A 46 -2.91 8.74 13.50
CA LEU A 46 -1.53 8.34 13.29
C LEU A 46 -1.21 7.11 14.14
N PHE A 47 -0.71 6.06 13.52
CA PHE A 47 -0.42 4.77 14.17
C PHE A 47 0.92 4.78 14.90
N TYR A 48 1.11 5.73 15.82
CA TYR A 48 2.38 6.03 16.49
C TYR A 48 2.91 4.90 17.38
N THR A 49 2.10 3.87 17.68
CA THR A 49 2.54 2.66 18.39
C THR A 49 3.00 1.56 17.43
N LYS A 50 2.55 1.57 16.17
CA LYS A 50 2.83 0.55 15.15
C LYS A 50 3.92 0.99 14.17
N ALA A 51 3.85 2.24 13.69
CA ALA A 51 4.81 2.86 12.77
C ALA A 51 5.40 4.14 13.39
N PRO A 52 6.15 4.02 14.50
CA PRO A 52 6.57 5.17 15.27
C PRO A 52 7.64 6.03 14.60
N LEU A 53 8.58 5.47 13.82
CA LEU A 53 9.58 6.27 13.10
C LEU A 53 8.89 7.17 12.07
N MET A 54 7.92 6.62 11.33
CA MET A 54 7.08 7.35 10.39
C MET A 54 6.34 8.50 11.09
N CYS A 55 5.68 8.20 12.22
CA CYS A 55 4.93 9.20 12.98
C CYS A 55 5.83 10.27 13.60
N VAL A 56 7.02 9.91 14.11
CA VAL A 56 7.98 10.88 14.67
C VAL A 56 8.46 11.84 13.58
N ASN A 57 8.77 11.33 12.39
CA ASN A 57 9.16 12.15 11.25
C ASN A 57 8.03 13.12 10.86
N PHE A 58 6.85 12.58 10.58
CA PHE A 58 5.71 13.36 10.09
C PHE A 58 5.27 14.43 11.09
N VAL A 59 5.12 14.07 12.37
CA VAL A 59 4.74 15.02 13.43
C VAL A 59 5.84 16.06 13.64
N GLY A 60 7.11 15.63 13.62
CA GLY A 60 8.23 16.54 13.83
C GLY A 60 8.36 17.59 12.74
N LEU A 61 8.10 17.21 11.49
CA LEU A 61 8.02 18.13 10.35
C LEU A 61 6.78 19.03 10.47
N ALA A 62 5.60 18.48 10.78
CA ALA A 62 4.38 19.25 10.93
C ALA A 62 4.46 20.33 12.02
N GLU A 63 5.20 20.06 13.09
CA GLU A 63 5.37 21.00 14.22
C GLU A 63 6.65 21.84 14.14
N GLY A 64 7.53 21.55 13.19
CA GLY A 64 8.81 22.25 13.04
C GLY A 64 9.86 21.87 14.09
N THR A 65 9.66 20.80 14.84
CA THR A 65 10.64 20.28 15.81
C THR A 65 11.76 19.48 15.14
N LEU A 66 11.57 19.05 13.89
CA LEU A 66 12.60 18.49 13.03
C LEU A 66 13.05 19.50 11.95
N ALA A 67 14.30 19.36 11.52
CA ALA A 67 14.84 20.06 10.36
C ALA A 67 13.96 19.81 9.12
N PRO A 68 13.90 20.74 8.15
CA PRO A 68 14.83 21.86 7.95
C PRO A 68 14.45 23.18 8.63
N LEU A 69 13.24 23.31 9.21
CA LEU A 69 12.69 24.64 9.52
C LEU A 69 12.73 25.10 11.00
N ASN A 70 13.59 24.52 11.84
CA ASN A 70 13.99 25.00 13.19
C ASN A 70 12.91 25.82 13.95
N GLY A 71 11.77 25.19 14.23
CA GLY A 71 10.65 25.79 14.98
C GLY A 71 9.47 26.27 14.14
N LYS A 72 9.50 26.11 12.81
CA LYS A 72 8.37 26.43 11.92
C LYS A 72 7.76 25.16 11.30
N PRO A 73 6.42 25.02 11.25
CA PRO A 73 5.74 23.94 10.55
C PRO A 73 6.21 23.79 9.09
N PHE A 74 6.74 22.62 8.74
CA PHE A 74 7.28 22.33 7.41
C PHE A 74 6.20 22.22 6.33
N TYR A 75 5.11 21.51 6.62
CA TYR A 75 4.08 21.21 5.62
C TYR A 75 3.13 22.39 5.33
N THR A 76 3.02 23.36 6.24
CA THR A 76 2.06 24.45 6.12
C THR A 76 2.46 25.39 4.99
N GLY A 77 1.58 25.51 4.00
CA GLY A 77 1.80 26.31 2.79
C GLY A 77 2.32 25.51 1.60
N LEU A 78 2.62 24.21 1.77
CA LEU A 78 2.84 23.30 0.64
C LEU A 78 1.52 23.02 -0.09
N THR A 79 1.62 22.40 -1.27
CA THR A 79 0.45 22.05 -2.08
C THR A 79 0.28 20.54 -2.24
N TRP A 80 -0.92 20.14 -2.63
CA TRP A 80 -1.16 18.81 -3.21
C TRP A 80 -0.65 18.81 -4.66
N TYR A 81 0.64 18.61 -4.85
CA TYR A 81 1.28 18.73 -6.17
C TYR A 81 0.94 17.59 -7.13
N ARG A 82 0.50 16.44 -6.62
CA ARG A 82 0.10 15.29 -7.45
C ARG A 82 -1.25 14.74 -7.00
N VAL A 83 -2.23 14.81 -7.90
CA VAL A 83 -3.58 14.26 -7.72
C VAL A 83 -3.85 13.28 -8.85
N VAL A 84 -4.02 12.00 -8.52
CA VAL A 84 -4.40 10.95 -9.47
C VAL A 84 -5.79 10.46 -9.11
N PRO A 85 -6.84 10.88 -9.86
CA PRO A 85 -8.22 10.49 -9.58
C PRO A 85 -8.38 8.98 -9.45
N GLY A 86 -9.08 8.55 -8.40
CA GLY A 86 -9.29 7.13 -8.13
C GLY A 86 -8.04 6.37 -7.72
N PHE A 87 -6.95 7.04 -7.33
CA PHE A 87 -5.75 6.38 -6.84
C PHE A 87 -5.21 7.05 -5.57
N VAL A 88 -4.51 8.18 -5.68
CA VAL A 88 -3.90 8.88 -4.55
C VAL A 88 -3.88 10.39 -4.74
N ILE A 89 -3.84 11.11 -3.62
CA ILE A 89 -3.40 12.51 -3.54
C ILE A 89 -2.09 12.57 -2.75
N GLN A 90 -1.09 13.30 -3.24
CA GLN A 90 0.27 13.30 -2.69
C GLN A 90 0.75 14.74 -2.44
N SER A 91 1.43 14.93 -1.31
CA SER A 91 1.97 16.20 -0.84
C SER A 91 3.28 15.97 -0.05
N GLY A 92 3.81 17.03 0.56
CA GLY A 92 5.05 17.00 1.35
C GLY A 92 6.30 17.45 0.60
N ASN A 93 6.24 17.62 -0.72
CA ASN A 93 7.35 18.15 -1.51
C ASN A 93 7.33 19.70 -1.52
N PRO A 94 8.43 20.40 -1.14
CA PRO A 94 8.51 21.85 -1.16
C PRO A 94 8.74 22.50 -2.54
N GLY A 95 8.43 21.78 -3.64
CA GLY A 95 8.62 22.26 -5.02
C GLY A 95 9.99 21.89 -5.61
N LEU A 96 10.65 20.89 -5.04
CA LEU A 96 11.91 20.34 -5.54
C LEU A 96 11.62 19.26 -6.57
N LYS A 97 12.47 19.14 -7.60
CA LYS A 97 12.50 17.92 -8.41
C LYS A 97 12.82 16.74 -7.49
N ASP A 98 12.30 15.55 -7.79
CA ASP A 98 12.71 14.28 -7.16
C ASP A 98 14.22 14.10 -7.37
N THR A 99 15.01 14.74 -6.52
CA THR A 99 16.45 14.60 -6.47
C THR A 99 16.72 13.65 -5.33
N ASP A 100 17.20 12.47 -5.66
CA ASP A 100 18.15 11.79 -4.77
C ASP A 100 19.18 12.84 -4.36
N ASP A 101 19.18 13.25 -3.08
CA ASP A 101 20.34 13.71 -2.31
C ASP A 101 19.93 14.43 -1.01
N ASP A 102 20.72 14.18 0.04
CA ASP A 102 20.71 14.80 1.37
C ASP A 102 21.05 16.31 1.35
N GLN A 103 20.38 17.10 0.52
CA GLN A 103 20.51 18.56 0.55
C GLN A 103 19.79 19.13 1.78
N GLU A 104 20.23 20.30 2.26
CA GLU A 104 19.67 20.98 3.45
C GLU A 104 18.13 21.20 3.39
N ALA A 105 17.52 21.11 2.20
CA ALA A 105 16.08 21.22 2.01
C ALA A 105 15.30 19.89 2.15
N HIS A 106 15.99 18.74 2.09
CA HIS A 106 15.38 17.41 2.23
C HIS A 106 15.52 16.92 3.67
N PRO A 107 14.42 16.62 4.39
CA PRO A 107 14.54 15.90 5.64
C PRO A 107 15.16 14.52 5.37
N HIS A 108 16.01 14.10 6.30
CA HIS A 108 16.87 12.93 6.19
C HIS A 108 16.14 11.69 5.66
N ARG A 109 16.79 10.88 4.81
CA ARG A 109 16.25 9.56 4.43
C ARG A 109 16.16 8.62 5.63
N PHE A 110 15.11 7.80 5.67
CA PHE A 110 14.93 6.83 6.73
C PHE A 110 14.22 5.53 6.31
N PRO A 111 14.47 4.42 7.04
CA PRO A 111 13.96 3.10 6.70
C PRO A 111 12.43 2.97 6.68
N ASP A 112 11.94 1.99 5.92
CA ASP A 112 10.53 1.61 5.92
C ASP A 112 10.09 0.93 7.23
N GLU A 113 8.83 1.15 7.62
CA GLU A 113 8.15 0.51 8.76
C GLU A 113 6.88 -0.19 8.28
N PHE A 114 7.01 -1.46 7.86
CA PHE A 114 5.87 -2.30 7.52
C PHE A 114 5.41 -3.11 8.73
N VAL A 115 4.09 -3.22 8.90
CA VAL A 115 3.46 -3.95 10.00
C VAL A 115 2.35 -4.83 9.43
N PRO A 116 2.32 -6.14 9.74
CA PRO A 116 1.22 -7.01 9.32
C PRO A 116 -0.14 -6.44 9.75
N GLY A 117 -1.09 -6.37 8.82
CA GLY A 117 -2.41 -5.77 9.01
C GLY A 117 -2.48 -4.26 8.77
N LEU A 118 -1.37 -3.54 8.55
CA LEU A 118 -1.41 -2.17 8.04
C LEU A 118 -1.27 -2.18 6.51
N ARG A 119 -2.41 -2.08 5.82
CA ARG A 119 -2.52 -2.22 4.36
C ARG A 119 -3.26 -1.04 3.73
N HIS A 120 -3.15 -0.93 2.41
CA HIS A 120 -3.88 0.01 1.57
C HIS A 120 -5.26 -0.56 1.19
N ASP A 121 -6.03 -0.99 2.18
CA ASP A 121 -7.30 -1.71 1.99
C ASP A 121 -8.54 -0.81 1.87
N THR A 122 -8.37 0.50 2.03
CA THR A 122 -9.46 1.48 2.15
C THR A 122 -9.02 2.85 1.64
N ALA A 123 -10.00 3.69 1.29
CA ALA A 123 -9.76 5.11 1.04
C ALA A 123 -9.36 5.83 2.34
N GLY A 124 -8.47 6.82 2.22
CA GLY A 124 -7.96 7.59 3.34
C GLY A 124 -6.83 6.91 4.11
N THR A 125 -6.22 5.84 3.59
CA THR A 125 -4.98 5.31 4.15
C THR A 125 -3.85 6.31 3.90
N LEU A 126 -3.14 6.70 4.97
CA LEU A 126 -2.02 7.64 4.97
C LEU A 126 -0.70 6.87 4.93
N SER A 127 0.16 7.19 3.96
CA SER A 127 1.39 6.44 3.72
C SER A 127 2.51 7.33 3.20
N MET A 128 3.76 6.94 3.47
CA MET A 128 4.92 7.66 2.95
C MET A 128 5.14 7.36 1.48
N ALA A 129 5.40 8.40 0.69
CA ALA A 129 5.98 8.23 -0.64
C ALA A 129 7.48 7.97 -0.51
N ASN A 130 8.03 7.19 -1.43
CA ASN A 130 9.45 6.82 -1.48
C ASN A 130 9.87 6.52 -2.92
N ALA A 131 11.18 6.44 -3.15
CA ALA A 131 11.81 6.08 -4.43
C ALA A 131 12.23 4.60 -4.48
N GLY A 132 11.77 3.78 -3.55
CA GLY A 132 12.23 2.42 -3.30
C GLY A 132 12.53 2.17 -1.82
N PRO A 133 13.00 0.95 -1.47
CA PRO A 133 13.17 0.56 -0.07
C PRO A 133 14.04 1.54 0.73
N ASP A 134 13.60 1.85 1.94
CA ASP A 134 14.30 2.69 2.92
C ASP A 134 14.64 4.12 2.44
N THR A 135 13.84 4.68 1.53
CA THR A 135 14.02 6.05 1.00
C THR A 135 12.92 7.03 1.42
N ASN A 136 12.25 6.79 2.55
CA ASN A 136 11.25 7.71 3.08
C ASN A 136 11.90 9.06 3.46
N SER A 137 11.15 10.14 3.30
CA SER A 137 11.57 11.51 3.66
C SER A 137 10.36 12.35 4.13
N CYS A 138 9.97 13.41 3.43
CA CYS A 138 8.83 14.27 3.79
C CYS A 138 7.55 13.95 3.03
N GLU A 139 7.66 13.34 1.85
CA GLU A 139 6.53 13.12 0.97
C GLU A 139 5.60 12.03 1.49
N PHE A 140 4.29 12.30 1.41
CA PHE A 140 3.25 11.36 1.84
C PHE A 140 2.07 11.45 0.89
N PHE A 141 1.22 10.42 0.91
CA PHE A 141 -0.01 10.39 0.15
C PHE A 141 -1.18 9.83 0.98
N LEU A 142 -2.39 10.19 0.54
CA LEU A 142 -3.65 9.59 0.98
C LEU A 142 -4.26 8.82 -0.19
N THR A 143 -4.70 7.59 0.07
CA THR A 143 -5.41 6.78 -0.94
C THR A 143 -6.83 7.30 -1.17
N LEU A 144 -7.31 7.22 -2.41
CA LEU A 144 -8.70 7.54 -2.78
C LEU A 144 -9.59 6.30 -2.90
N ARG A 145 -8.98 5.11 -2.85
CA ARG A 145 -9.63 3.78 -2.80
C ARG A 145 -8.65 2.74 -2.23
N ASP A 146 -9.09 1.51 -2.12
CA ASP A 146 -8.20 0.37 -1.91
C ASP A 146 -7.13 0.29 -3.02
N THR A 147 -5.88 0.08 -2.63
CA THR A 147 -4.74 -0.04 -3.57
C THR A 147 -3.65 -0.95 -3.00
N ASP A 148 -4.01 -2.20 -2.75
CA ASP A 148 -3.17 -3.29 -2.24
C ASP A 148 -1.84 -3.49 -3.01
N ARG A 149 -1.79 -3.12 -4.29
CA ARG A 149 -0.53 -3.07 -5.05
C ARG A 149 0.57 -2.22 -4.41
N LEU A 150 0.25 -1.35 -3.44
CA LEU A 150 1.21 -0.55 -2.66
C LEU A 150 1.68 -1.21 -1.36
N ASP A 151 1.04 -2.31 -0.94
CA ASP A 151 1.43 -3.05 0.26
C ASP A 151 2.87 -3.54 0.15
N TYR A 152 3.62 -3.42 1.24
CA TYR A 152 5.06 -3.71 1.34
C TYR A 152 5.97 -2.92 0.38
N LEU A 153 5.44 -1.86 -0.24
CA LEU A 153 6.21 -0.85 -0.98
C LEU A 153 6.20 0.51 -0.30
N HIS A 154 5.06 0.88 0.32
CA HIS A 154 4.90 2.14 1.03
C HIS A 154 4.44 1.93 2.47
N SER A 155 5.10 2.60 3.42
CA SER A 155 4.83 2.42 4.84
C SER A 155 3.52 3.14 5.23
N VAL A 156 2.54 2.39 5.69
CA VAL A 156 1.27 2.90 6.22
C VAL A 156 1.49 3.37 7.65
N PHE A 157 1.19 4.64 7.93
CA PHE A 157 1.39 5.22 9.26
C PHE A 157 0.16 5.96 9.80
N GLY A 158 -0.97 5.94 9.09
CA GLY A 158 -2.22 6.46 9.59
C GLY A 158 -3.42 6.16 8.71
N ARG A 159 -4.60 6.60 9.14
CA ARG A 159 -5.85 6.48 8.38
C ARG A 159 -6.82 7.60 8.71
N VAL A 160 -7.51 8.12 7.71
CA VAL A 160 -8.56 9.12 7.86
C VAL A 160 -9.74 8.53 8.62
N VAL A 161 -10.11 9.20 9.72
CA VAL A 161 -11.23 8.84 10.60
C VAL A 161 -12.38 9.85 10.49
N ARG A 162 -12.17 11.01 9.87
CA ARG A 162 -13.20 12.04 9.59
C ARG A 162 -12.88 12.77 8.29
N GLY A 163 -13.91 13.11 7.51
CA GLY A 163 -13.73 13.89 6.29
C GLY A 163 -13.10 13.11 5.13
N VAL A 164 -13.31 11.79 5.05
CA VAL A 164 -12.78 10.97 3.94
C VAL A 164 -13.38 11.41 2.59
N GLU A 165 -14.61 11.91 2.61
CA GLU A 165 -15.33 12.48 1.48
C GLU A 165 -14.71 13.78 0.94
N VAL A 166 -13.86 14.45 1.73
CA VAL A 166 -13.11 15.64 1.29
C VAL A 166 -11.97 15.27 0.34
N LEU A 167 -11.34 14.10 0.53
CA LEU A 167 -10.17 13.67 -0.22
C LEU A 167 -10.35 13.71 -1.74
N PRO A 168 -11.43 13.14 -2.33
CA PRO A 168 -11.63 13.20 -3.79
C PRO A 168 -11.95 14.62 -4.31
N LEU A 169 -12.22 15.59 -3.45
CA LEU A 169 -12.50 16.98 -3.84
C LEU A 169 -11.23 17.83 -3.97
N ILE A 170 -10.12 17.37 -3.38
CA ILE A 170 -8.81 18.03 -3.42
C ILE A 170 -8.31 18.07 -4.86
N LYS A 171 -7.91 19.27 -5.29
CA LYS A 171 -7.35 19.52 -6.62
C LYS A 171 -5.85 19.69 -6.54
N GLN A 172 -5.19 19.45 -7.67
CA GLN A 172 -3.77 19.78 -7.82
C GLN A 172 -3.57 21.26 -7.48
N ASP A 173 -2.47 21.55 -6.78
CA ASP A 173 -2.06 22.87 -6.30
C ASP A 173 -2.94 23.48 -5.19
N ASP A 174 -3.96 22.78 -4.69
CA ASP A 174 -4.67 23.23 -3.48
C ASP A 174 -3.65 23.32 -2.31
N PRO A 175 -3.64 24.44 -1.55
CA PRO A 175 -2.74 24.60 -0.41
C PRO A 175 -3.14 23.69 0.75
N LEU A 176 -2.12 23.30 1.52
CA LEU A 176 -2.24 22.42 2.67
C LEU A 176 -1.78 23.12 3.95
N THR A 177 -2.53 22.92 5.03
CA THR A 177 -2.07 23.14 6.40
C THR A 177 -2.26 21.86 7.19
N ILE A 178 -1.25 21.47 7.99
CA ILE A 178 -1.34 20.31 8.87
C ILE A 178 -1.33 20.77 10.32
N LYS A 179 -2.27 20.26 11.12
CA LYS A 179 -2.30 20.47 12.57
C LYS A 179 -2.29 19.13 13.29
N ILE A 180 -1.39 18.98 14.27
CA ILE A 180 -1.32 17.78 15.11
C ILE A 180 -2.24 17.93 16.33
N ILE A 181 -3.02 16.89 16.62
CA ILE A 181 -3.90 16.80 17.78
C ILE A 181 -3.46 15.61 18.64
N ARG A 182 -3.34 15.85 19.94
CA ARG A 182 -3.01 14.81 20.94
C ARG A 182 -4.16 14.68 21.92
N VAL A 183 -4.78 13.52 21.97
CA VAL A 183 -5.87 13.19 22.91
C VAL A 183 -5.39 12.06 23.82
N GLY A 184 -5.53 12.24 25.13
CA GLY A 184 -5.08 11.28 26.13
C GLY A 184 -3.60 11.39 26.49
N ALA A 185 -3.24 10.79 27.63
CA ALA A 185 -1.90 10.93 28.23
C ALA A 185 -0.80 10.31 27.35
N ALA A 186 -1.07 9.18 26.69
CA ALA A 186 -0.08 8.50 25.85
C ALA A 186 0.29 9.32 24.61
N ALA A 187 -0.70 9.92 23.93
CA ALA A 187 -0.45 10.79 22.78
C ALA A 187 0.26 12.09 23.20
N GLN A 188 -0.11 12.67 24.36
CA GLN A 188 0.57 13.84 24.93
C GLN A 188 2.04 13.57 25.25
N ALA A 189 2.38 12.34 25.65
CA ALA A 189 3.75 11.94 25.94
C ALA A 189 4.59 11.63 24.69
N PHE A 190 3.97 11.51 23.50
CA PHE A 190 4.67 11.22 22.26
C PHE A 190 5.55 12.41 21.83
N LYS A 191 6.86 12.19 21.80
CA LYS A 191 7.86 13.19 21.43
C LYS A 191 8.22 13.05 19.95
N ALA A 192 8.27 14.15 19.23
CA ALA A 192 8.66 14.18 17.82
C ALA A 192 9.87 15.09 17.59
N GLY A 193 10.97 14.85 18.32
CA GLY A 193 12.18 15.66 18.25
C GLY A 193 13.37 14.92 17.64
N PRO A 194 14.51 15.60 17.38
CA PRO A 194 15.67 15.01 16.72
C PRO A 194 16.24 13.79 17.43
N ALA A 195 16.27 13.80 18.77
CA ALA A 195 16.76 12.68 19.56
C ALA A 195 15.89 11.42 19.42
N GLU A 196 14.56 11.60 19.42
CA GLU A 196 13.63 10.49 19.26
C GLU A 196 13.72 9.91 17.83
N PHE A 197 13.77 10.79 16.83
CA PHE A 197 13.92 10.38 15.43
C PHE A 197 15.20 9.59 15.23
N ALA A 198 16.34 10.09 15.73
CA ALA A 198 17.62 9.42 15.64
C ALA A 198 17.61 8.04 16.33
N ALA A 199 17.03 7.94 17.53
CA ALA A 199 16.92 6.69 18.27
C ALA A 199 16.08 5.65 17.50
N ARG A 200 14.91 6.04 16.99
CA ARG A 200 14.03 5.16 16.22
C ARG A 200 14.66 4.74 14.89
N ARG A 201 15.30 5.68 14.18
CA ARG A 201 16.02 5.38 12.94
C ARG A 201 17.15 4.39 13.16
N ALA A 202 17.88 4.50 14.28
CA ALA A 202 18.94 3.57 14.63
C ALA A 202 18.41 2.17 14.97
N ALA A 203 17.22 2.07 15.56
CA ALA A 203 16.57 0.81 15.92
C ALA A 203 15.82 0.14 14.74
N ALA A 204 15.52 0.89 13.67
CA ALA A 204 14.76 0.38 12.55
C ALA A 204 15.51 -0.74 11.82
N LYS A 205 14.79 -1.83 11.54
CA LYS A 205 15.29 -2.90 10.67
C LYS A 205 15.39 -2.33 9.26
N LYS A 206 16.59 -2.33 8.67
CA LYS A 206 16.80 -1.88 7.30
C LYS A 206 16.48 -2.96 6.30
N TYR A 207 16.14 -2.56 5.08
CA TYR A 207 16.21 -3.39 3.91
C TYR A 207 17.65 -3.89 3.75
N ALA A 208 17.85 -5.21 3.80
CA ALA A 208 19.15 -5.80 3.56
C ALA A 208 19.27 -6.05 2.05
N ASP A 209 20.30 -5.48 1.42
CA ASP A 209 20.51 -5.65 -0.01
C ASP A 209 20.57 -7.15 -0.36
N ALA A 210 19.67 -7.59 -1.23
CA ALA A 210 20.10 -8.50 -2.28
C ALA A 210 21.11 -7.71 -3.13
N SER A 211 22.38 -7.72 -2.69
CA SER A 211 23.61 -7.12 -3.24
C SER A 211 23.89 -5.60 -3.10
N GLY A 212 24.70 -5.25 -2.08
CA GLY A 212 25.70 -4.16 -2.15
C GLY A 212 25.40 -2.84 -1.41
N PRO A 213 26.40 -2.22 -0.74
CA PRO A 213 26.18 -1.06 0.11
C PRO A 213 25.88 0.20 -0.71
N ALA A 214 24.84 0.91 -0.29
CA ALA A 214 24.38 2.23 -0.74
C ALA A 214 23.67 2.32 -2.10
N GLY A 215 22.36 2.55 -2.04
CA GLY A 215 21.58 3.19 -3.11
C GLY A 215 21.03 2.22 -4.14
N HIS A 216 19.71 2.24 -4.32
CA HIS A 216 18.91 1.63 -5.39
C HIS A 216 19.56 0.44 -6.13
N PRO A 217 19.09 -0.81 -5.91
CA PRO A 217 19.46 -1.94 -6.74
C PRO A 217 19.15 -1.64 -8.21
N THR A 218 20.11 -1.14 -8.98
CA THR A 218 19.97 -0.82 -10.42
C THR A 218 20.04 -2.08 -11.28
N ALA A 219 20.49 -3.21 -10.71
CA ALA A 219 20.50 -4.50 -11.38
C ALA A 219 19.09 -5.09 -11.40
N GLN A 220 18.66 -5.58 -12.57
CA GLN A 220 17.48 -6.44 -12.62
C GLN A 220 17.69 -7.63 -11.67
N PRO A 221 16.67 -8.01 -10.90
CA PRO A 221 16.74 -9.13 -9.96
C PRO A 221 17.24 -10.40 -10.65
N GLY A 222 18.25 -11.04 -10.07
CA GLY A 222 18.84 -12.26 -10.63
C GLY A 222 18.08 -13.55 -10.27
N PRO A 223 18.56 -14.72 -10.71
CA PRO A 223 17.85 -16.00 -10.58
C PRO A 223 17.64 -16.47 -9.12
N ALA A 224 18.35 -15.89 -8.16
CA ALA A 224 18.18 -16.15 -6.72
C ALA A 224 17.16 -15.22 -6.04
N ALA A 225 16.64 -14.22 -6.75
CA ALA A 225 15.74 -13.21 -6.20
C ALA A 225 14.32 -13.78 -5.96
N HIS A 226 13.44 -12.98 -5.39
CA HIS A 226 12.05 -13.39 -5.13
C HIS A 226 11.26 -13.53 -6.42
N PHE A 227 11.39 -12.60 -7.35
CA PHE A 227 10.74 -12.65 -8.66
C PHE A 227 11.77 -12.65 -9.78
N ASP A 228 11.56 -13.49 -10.80
CA ASP A 228 12.41 -13.54 -12.00
C ASP A 228 11.56 -13.85 -13.25
N ASP A 229 11.88 -13.16 -14.34
CA ASP A 229 11.23 -13.24 -15.65
C ASP A 229 12.33 -13.22 -16.75
N PRO A 230 13.13 -14.29 -16.86
CA PRO A 230 14.25 -14.35 -17.80
C PRO A 230 13.78 -14.36 -19.26
N GLY A 231 12.50 -14.68 -19.50
CA GLY A 231 11.89 -14.66 -20.82
C GLY A 231 11.42 -13.26 -21.26
N HIS A 232 11.51 -12.26 -20.38
CA HIS A 232 10.96 -10.92 -20.58
C HIS A 232 9.49 -10.96 -21.03
N LEU A 233 8.71 -11.83 -20.39
CA LEU A 233 7.29 -12.01 -20.67
C LEU A 233 6.46 -10.81 -20.22
N LEU A 234 6.95 -10.04 -19.24
CA LEU A 234 6.33 -8.81 -18.77
C LEU A 234 6.90 -7.56 -19.46
N PRO A 235 6.11 -6.45 -19.50
CA PRO A 235 6.64 -5.15 -19.90
C PRO A 235 7.82 -4.75 -19.03
N GLN A 236 8.92 -4.34 -19.66
CA GLN A 236 10.16 -4.01 -18.96
C GLN A 236 10.16 -2.59 -18.37
N GLU A 237 9.32 -1.69 -18.90
CA GLU A 237 9.22 -0.31 -18.46
C GLU A 237 7.81 0.03 -17.93
N PRO A 238 7.70 0.63 -16.73
CA PRO A 238 8.75 0.76 -15.69
C PRO A 238 9.25 -0.60 -15.18
N PRO A 239 10.38 -0.69 -14.46
CA PRO A 239 11.07 -1.95 -14.11
C PRO A 239 10.25 -2.86 -13.15
N ARG A 240 9.30 -3.61 -13.70
CA ARG A 240 8.29 -4.37 -12.92
C ARG A 240 8.90 -5.41 -11.99
N ALA A 241 9.84 -6.21 -12.51
CA ALA A 241 10.50 -7.25 -11.74
C ALA A 241 11.19 -6.68 -10.48
N GLN A 242 11.77 -5.49 -10.57
CA GLN A 242 12.42 -4.81 -9.45
C GLN A 242 11.41 -4.48 -8.36
N TYR A 243 10.26 -3.88 -8.70
CA TYR A 243 9.20 -3.58 -7.73
C TYR A 243 8.60 -4.83 -7.09
N PHE A 244 8.41 -5.92 -7.84
CA PHE A 244 8.00 -7.19 -7.26
C PHE A 244 9.01 -7.71 -6.24
N ASN A 245 10.31 -7.58 -6.54
CA ASN A 245 11.35 -7.99 -5.59
C ASN A 245 11.36 -7.13 -4.33
N TYR A 246 11.21 -5.81 -4.44
CA TYR A 246 11.08 -4.94 -3.26
C TYR A 246 9.91 -5.36 -2.37
N LYS A 247 8.74 -5.57 -2.96
CA LYS A 247 7.53 -6.02 -2.27
C LYS A 247 7.77 -7.35 -1.53
N LEU A 248 8.24 -8.36 -2.26
CA LEU A 248 8.39 -9.71 -1.72
C LEU A 248 9.53 -9.81 -0.68
N ALA A 249 10.62 -9.07 -0.86
CA ALA A 249 11.70 -8.99 0.12
C ALA A 249 11.25 -8.25 1.39
N ASN A 250 10.49 -7.17 1.26
CA ASN A 250 9.89 -6.49 2.42
C ASN A 250 8.90 -7.38 3.17
N PHE A 251 8.06 -8.12 2.44
CA PHE A 251 7.14 -9.08 3.03
C PHE A 251 7.89 -10.16 3.84
N GLU A 252 8.92 -10.80 3.27
CA GLU A 252 9.72 -11.79 3.98
C GLU A 252 10.46 -11.16 5.17
N ARG A 253 11.06 -9.98 4.99
CA ARG A 253 11.78 -9.25 6.03
C ARG A 253 10.92 -9.03 7.27
N VAL A 254 9.62 -8.76 7.09
CA VAL A 254 8.69 -8.38 8.17
C VAL A 254 8.00 -9.61 8.76
N THR A 255 7.61 -10.57 7.93
CA THR A 255 6.77 -11.69 8.34
C THR A 255 7.54 -12.99 8.57
N GLY A 256 8.76 -13.10 8.02
CA GLY A 256 9.51 -14.34 7.92
C GLY A 256 8.91 -15.36 6.95
N VAL A 257 7.91 -14.99 6.15
CA VAL A 257 7.28 -15.87 5.15
C VAL A 257 7.87 -15.56 3.78
N ARG A 258 8.43 -16.58 3.10
CA ARG A 258 9.11 -16.40 1.82
C ARG A 258 8.17 -16.67 0.66
N ILE A 259 7.99 -15.70 -0.22
CA ILE A 259 7.28 -15.88 -1.50
C ILE A 259 8.29 -15.76 -2.63
N VAL A 260 8.28 -16.73 -3.54
CA VAL A 260 9.11 -16.75 -4.75
C VAL A 260 8.23 -17.02 -5.95
N ALA A 261 8.43 -16.26 -7.04
CA ALA A 261 7.68 -16.38 -8.28
C ALA A 261 8.62 -16.44 -9.49
N ARG A 262 8.30 -17.31 -10.45
CA ARG A 262 9.07 -17.48 -11.69
C ARG A 262 8.15 -17.51 -12.90
N LEU A 263 8.53 -16.77 -13.94
CA LEU A 263 7.89 -16.90 -15.25
C LEU A 263 8.81 -17.67 -16.19
N PHE A 264 8.37 -18.86 -16.60
CA PHE A 264 9.09 -19.74 -17.51
C PHE A 264 8.49 -19.65 -18.91
N GLN A 265 9.35 -19.72 -19.93
CA GLN A 265 8.88 -19.79 -21.32
C GLN A 265 8.28 -21.15 -21.67
N LYS A 266 8.70 -22.22 -20.98
CA LYS A 266 8.29 -23.60 -21.27
C LYS A 266 7.97 -24.37 -20.01
N SER A 267 6.97 -25.22 -20.12
CA SER A 267 6.59 -26.21 -19.12
C SER A 267 7.67 -27.27 -18.94
N PRO A 268 7.77 -27.89 -17.75
CA PRO A 268 8.70 -28.99 -17.53
C PRO A 268 8.40 -30.13 -18.51
N PRO A 269 9.43 -30.85 -19.00
CA PRO A 269 9.20 -32.08 -19.77
C PRO A 269 8.33 -33.06 -18.98
N PRO A 270 7.51 -33.90 -19.64
CA PRO A 270 6.67 -34.88 -18.95
C PRO A 270 7.44 -35.80 -18.00
N GLU A 271 8.72 -36.05 -18.28
CA GLU A 271 9.67 -36.78 -17.44
C GLU A 271 9.93 -36.13 -16.08
N GLU A 272 10.02 -34.80 -16.04
CA GLU A 272 10.26 -34.02 -14.82
C GLU A 272 8.99 -33.82 -13.99
N ASP A 273 7.81 -33.98 -14.60
CA ASP A 273 6.49 -33.84 -13.95
C ASP A 273 5.67 -35.15 -13.91
N LYS A 274 6.36 -36.31 -14.03
CA LYS A 274 5.70 -37.64 -13.98
C LYS A 274 4.91 -37.90 -12.71
N VAL A 275 5.37 -37.33 -11.60
CA VAL A 275 4.75 -37.46 -10.28
C VAL A 275 4.05 -36.15 -9.98
N PRO A 276 2.72 -36.13 -9.82
CA PRO A 276 1.98 -34.89 -9.60
C PRO A 276 2.59 -34.03 -8.49
N GLY A 277 2.93 -32.79 -8.83
CA GLY A 277 3.50 -31.80 -7.91
C GLY A 277 4.97 -32.03 -7.51
N ALA A 278 5.65 -33.07 -8.01
CA ALA A 278 7.06 -33.30 -7.70
C ALA A 278 7.97 -32.20 -8.24
N TYR A 279 7.70 -31.71 -9.45
CA TYR A 279 8.43 -30.60 -10.06
C TYR A 279 8.33 -29.33 -9.21
N MET A 280 7.10 -28.93 -8.88
CA MET A 280 6.83 -27.74 -8.06
C MET A 280 7.41 -27.87 -6.65
N ARG A 281 7.36 -29.05 -6.03
CA ARG A 281 8.02 -29.31 -4.74
C ARG A 281 9.54 -29.17 -4.84
N GLY A 282 10.14 -29.64 -5.93
CA GLY A 282 11.57 -29.50 -6.20
C GLY A 282 11.99 -28.03 -6.29
N LEU A 283 11.23 -27.22 -7.02
CA LEU A 283 11.43 -25.77 -7.08
C LEU A 283 11.24 -25.11 -5.72
N ALA A 284 10.18 -25.46 -4.99
CA ALA A 284 9.92 -24.91 -3.67
C ALA A 284 11.08 -25.16 -2.70
N LYS A 285 11.64 -26.39 -2.70
CA LYS A 285 12.84 -26.75 -1.93
C LYS A 285 14.06 -25.96 -2.36
N LYS A 286 14.31 -25.87 -3.68
CA LYS A 286 15.45 -25.11 -4.25
C LYS A 286 15.44 -23.66 -3.79
N PHE A 287 14.26 -23.06 -3.65
CA PHE A 287 14.10 -21.66 -3.29
C PHE A 287 13.72 -21.41 -1.83
N GLY A 288 13.72 -22.45 -0.99
CA GLY A 288 13.47 -22.35 0.46
C GLY A 288 12.04 -21.93 0.84
N THR A 289 11.05 -22.35 0.06
CA THR A 289 9.63 -22.02 0.24
C THR A 289 8.76 -23.24 0.56
N ASP A 290 9.36 -24.43 0.67
CA ASP A 290 8.67 -25.70 0.92
C ASP A 290 8.11 -25.84 2.34
N ARG A 291 8.61 -25.06 3.31
CA ARG A 291 8.12 -25.02 4.69
C ARG A 291 7.24 -23.79 4.98
N ARG A 292 7.86 -22.62 5.11
CA ARG A 292 7.20 -21.37 5.49
C ARG A 292 7.24 -20.37 4.34
N GLY A 293 6.43 -20.63 3.33
CA GLY A 293 6.40 -19.82 2.13
C GLY A 293 5.46 -20.34 1.05
N ALA A 294 5.59 -19.75 -0.12
CA ALA A 294 4.96 -20.23 -1.35
C ALA A 294 5.86 -20.04 -2.56
N PHE A 295 5.76 -20.97 -3.51
CA PHE A 295 6.41 -20.90 -4.80
C PHE A 295 5.36 -20.82 -5.91
N LEU A 296 5.38 -19.76 -6.71
CA LEU A 296 4.50 -19.54 -7.84
C LEU A 296 5.27 -19.70 -9.15
N ALA A 297 4.72 -20.43 -10.10
CA ALA A 297 5.29 -20.59 -11.44
C ALA A 297 4.25 -20.28 -12.49
N TYR A 298 4.66 -19.58 -13.54
CA TYR A 298 3.92 -19.45 -14.79
C TYR A 298 4.67 -20.16 -15.91
N PHE A 299 3.96 -20.84 -16.79
CA PHE A 299 4.52 -21.48 -17.97
C PHE A 299 3.84 -20.95 -19.23
N ALA A 300 4.58 -20.17 -20.02
CA ALA A 300 4.02 -19.39 -21.12
C ALA A 300 3.55 -20.21 -22.33
N ASP A 301 4.07 -21.42 -22.53
CA ASP A 301 3.67 -22.31 -23.62
C ASP A 301 2.30 -22.97 -23.40
N GLU A 302 1.91 -23.13 -22.13
CA GLU A 302 0.63 -23.71 -21.72
C GLU A 302 -0.36 -22.65 -21.19
N ASP A 303 0.08 -21.40 -21.01
CA ASP A 303 -0.68 -20.34 -20.31
C ASP A 303 -1.16 -20.81 -18.93
N ASP A 304 -0.26 -21.46 -18.18
CA ASP A 304 -0.58 -22.20 -16.96
C ASP A 304 0.13 -21.64 -15.72
N TRP A 305 -0.62 -21.52 -14.63
CA TRP A 305 -0.13 -21.07 -13.33
C TRP A 305 -0.14 -22.22 -12.32
N ARG A 306 0.98 -22.43 -11.64
CA ARG A 306 1.12 -23.44 -10.59
C ARG A 306 1.61 -22.84 -9.29
N VAL A 307 1.09 -23.32 -8.16
CA VAL A 307 1.50 -22.85 -6.83
C VAL A 307 1.78 -23.99 -5.86
N TRP A 308 2.95 -23.93 -5.23
CA TRP A 308 3.31 -24.72 -4.06
C TRP A 308 3.10 -23.88 -2.81
N ILE A 309 2.35 -24.39 -1.84
CA ILE A 309 2.20 -23.76 -0.52
C ILE A 309 2.98 -24.62 0.45
N GLY A 310 3.92 -24.02 1.17
CA GLY A 310 4.71 -24.71 2.17
C GLY A 310 3.85 -25.21 3.33
N ASP A 311 4.26 -26.32 3.95
CA ASP A 311 3.43 -27.04 4.93
C ASP A 311 3.00 -26.16 6.12
N GLU A 312 3.89 -25.28 6.60
CA GLU A 312 3.59 -24.35 7.71
C GLU A 312 2.73 -23.16 7.27
N SER A 313 2.63 -22.92 5.97
CA SER A 313 1.83 -21.84 5.36
C SER A 313 0.44 -22.29 4.95
N ALA A 314 0.17 -23.60 4.93
CA ALA A 314 -1.13 -24.16 4.55
C ALA A 314 -2.28 -23.61 5.41
N SER A 315 -2.09 -23.49 6.72
CA SER A 315 -3.14 -22.96 7.62
C SER A 315 -3.47 -21.50 7.33
N ALA A 316 -2.46 -20.68 7.05
CA ALA A 316 -2.66 -19.27 6.67
C ALA A 316 -3.40 -19.19 5.33
N PHE A 317 -2.94 -19.95 4.33
CA PHE A 317 -3.52 -19.99 2.99
C PHE A 317 -5.00 -20.43 2.99
N LEU A 318 -5.34 -21.43 3.80
CA LEU A 318 -6.71 -21.93 3.99
C LEU A 318 -7.57 -20.99 4.85
N GLY A 319 -6.96 -20.11 5.64
CA GLY A 319 -7.65 -19.26 6.61
C GLY A 319 -8.17 -20.01 7.85
N ARG A 320 -7.79 -21.28 8.02
CA ARG A 320 -8.14 -22.17 9.15
C ARG A 320 -6.99 -23.13 9.43
N PRO A 321 -6.90 -23.74 10.62
CA PRO A 321 -5.94 -24.80 10.88
C PRO A 321 -5.99 -25.90 9.80
N ALA A 322 -4.84 -26.20 9.21
CA ALA A 322 -4.68 -27.27 8.24
C ALA A 322 -4.58 -28.63 8.95
N THR A 323 -5.19 -29.65 8.35
CA THR A 323 -5.14 -31.05 8.79
C THR A 323 -4.27 -31.88 7.83
N PRO A 324 -3.79 -33.08 8.23
CA PRO A 324 -3.08 -33.96 7.31
C PRO A 324 -3.88 -34.31 6.05
N ALA A 325 -5.22 -34.40 6.17
CA ALA A 325 -6.11 -34.63 5.03
C ALA A 325 -6.11 -33.45 4.04
N ASP A 326 -5.93 -32.21 4.53
CA ASP A 326 -5.87 -31.01 3.69
C ASP A 326 -4.62 -30.97 2.78
N LEU A 327 -3.58 -31.76 3.08
CA LEU A 327 -2.32 -31.80 2.34
C LEU A 327 -2.26 -32.92 1.28
N GLY A 328 -3.33 -33.73 1.16
CA GLY A 328 -3.46 -34.82 0.19
C GLY A 328 -3.81 -34.35 -1.25
N HIS A 329 -3.89 -35.30 -2.20
CA HIS A 329 -4.09 -34.99 -3.64
C HIS A 329 -5.53 -34.56 -4.01
N GLU A 330 -6.55 -34.93 -3.24
CA GLU A 330 -7.97 -34.54 -3.48
C GLU A 330 -8.49 -33.57 -2.40
N ALA A 331 -7.57 -32.77 -1.84
CA ALA A 331 -7.79 -32.11 -0.58
C ALA A 331 -8.31 -30.66 -0.71
N ALA A 332 -8.90 -30.14 0.36
CA ALA A 332 -9.39 -28.75 0.42
C ALA A 332 -8.34 -27.68 0.08
N LEU A 333 -7.04 -28.01 0.17
CA LEU A 333 -5.96 -27.13 -0.29
C LEU A 333 -5.93 -27.00 -1.82
N HIS A 334 -6.28 -28.05 -2.58
CA HIS A 334 -6.43 -27.98 -4.03
C HIS A 334 -7.56 -27.01 -4.40
N ASP A 335 -8.76 -27.19 -3.82
CA ASP A 335 -9.90 -26.29 -4.04
C ASP A 335 -9.56 -24.83 -3.67
N ALA A 336 -8.82 -24.63 -2.57
CA ALA A 336 -8.39 -23.30 -2.16
C ALA A 336 -7.38 -22.66 -3.13
N LYS A 337 -6.53 -23.47 -3.80
CA LYS A 337 -5.61 -23.00 -4.84
C LYS A 337 -6.36 -22.65 -6.12
N GLU A 338 -7.32 -23.47 -6.54
CA GLU A 338 -8.19 -23.18 -7.68
C GLU A 338 -8.98 -21.88 -7.48
N ALA A 339 -9.63 -21.73 -6.32
CA ALA A 339 -10.34 -20.51 -5.98
C ALA A 339 -9.42 -19.28 -5.93
N TYR A 340 -8.17 -19.46 -5.48
CA TYR A 340 -7.15 -18.41 -5.51
C TYR A 340 -6.79 -17.99 -6.93
N PHE A 341 -6.53 -18.94 -7.83
CA PHE A 341 -6.22 -18.64 -9.24
C PHE A 341 -7.39 -17.97 -9.95
N GLN A 342 -8.61 -18.49 -9.80
CA GLN A 342 -9.81 -17.90 -10.40
C GLN A 342 -10.03 -16.46 -9.94
N ALA A 343 -9.87 -16.19 -8.64
CA ALA A 343 -10.04 -14.85 -8.10
C ALA A 343 -8.93 -13.89 -8.56
N ALA A 344 -7.71 -14.37 -8.75
CA ALA A 344 -6.60 -13.58 -9.27
C ALA A 344 -6.79 -13.25 -10.76
N ALA A 345 -7.16 -14.25 -11.57
CA ALA A 345 -7.47 -14.07 -12.99
C ALA A 345 -8.61 -13.06 -13.19
N ALA A 346 -9.71 -13.22 -12.45
CA ALA A 346 -10.85 -12.30 -12.54
C ALA A 346 -10.46 -10.85 -12.20
N GLN A 347 -9.57 -10.64 -11.23
CA GLN A 347 -9.06 -9.32 -10.90
C GLN A 347 -8.17 -8.76 -12.01
N GLY A 348 -7.21 -9.55 -12.49
CA GLY A 348 -6.31 -9.13 -13.56
C GLY A 348 -7.04 -8.82 -14.88
N ASP A 349 -8.09 -9.58 -15.20
CA ASP A 349 -8.97 -9.33 -16.35
C ASP A 349 -9.75 -8.03 -16.20
N ALA A 350 -10.33 -7.79 -15.01
CA ALA A 350 -11.07 -6.57 -14.72
C ALA A 350 -10.17 -5.33 -14.82
N ASP A 351 -8.95 -5.39 -14.26
CA ASP A 351 -7.98 -4.30 -14.32
C ASP A 351 -7.50 -4.05 -15.75
N PHE A 352 -7.31 -5.11 -16.55
CA PHE A 352 -6.92 -4.97 -17.96
C PHE A 352 -8.04 -4.33 -18.77
N ALA A 353 -9.28 -4.79 -18.60
CA ALA A 353 -10.45 -4.21 -19.25
C ALA A 353 -10.64 -2.72 -18.87
N GLN A 354 -10.41 -2.36 -17.61
CA GLN A 354 -10.42 -0.98 -17.16
C GLN A 354 -9.33 -0.14 -17.86
N GLN A 355 -8.11 -0.68 -18.01
CA GLN A 355 -7.04 0.00 -18.73
C GLN A 355 -7.35 0.16 -20.22
N GLN A 356 -7.94 -0.84 -20.87
CA GLN A 356 -8.38 -0.74 -22.26
C GLN A 356 -9.45 0.33 -22.44
N HIS A 357 -10.41 0.40 -21.52
CA HIS A 357 -11.48 1.39 -21.55
C HIS A 357 -10.97 2.82 -21.34
N ALA A 358 -10.00 3.01 -20.45
CA ALA A 358 -9.42 4.32 -20.15
C ALA A 358 -8.37 4.77 -21.19
N ALA A 359 -7.81 3.85 -21.96
CA ALA A 359 -6.75 4.14 -22.92
C ALA A 359 -7.31 4.74 -24.23
N PRO A 360 -6.63 5.74 -24.82
CA PRO A 360 -6.88 6.18 -26.18
C PRO A 360 -6.79 5.02 -27.20
N PRO A 361 -7.52 5.07 -28.34
CA PRO A 361 -7.48 4.01 -29.34
C PRO A 361 -6.08 3.68 -29.88
N ASP A 362 -5.18 4.67 -29.95
CA ASP A 362 -3.79 4.55 -30.41
C ASP A 362 -2.81 4.08 -29.33
N LYS A 363 -3.27 3.90 -28.08
CA LYS A 363 -2.44 3.57 -26.91
C LYS A 363 -3.01 2.42 -26.08
N GLN A 364 -3.65 1.47 -26.75
CA GLN A 364 -4.20 0.28 -26.10
C GLN A 364 -3.09 -0.54 -25.41
N PRO A 365 -3.33 -1.08 -24.21
CA PRO A 365 -2.32 -1.85 -23.49
C PRO A 365 -1.99 -3.15 -24.24
N PRO A 366 -0.70 -3.55 -24.32
CA PRO A 366 -0.28 -4.76 -25.04
C PRO A 366 -0.66 -6.03 -24.26
N PRO A 367 -0.67 -7.22 -24.90
CA PRO A 367 -0.94 -8.49 -24.20
C PRO A 367 -0.02 -8.76 -22.99
N ALA A 368 1.26 -8.35 -23.06
CA ALA A 368 2.17 -8.48 -21.92
C ALA A 368 1.69 -7.71 -20.68
N GLN A 369 0.95 -6.61 -20.87
CA GLN A 369 0.35 -5.86 -19.76
C GLN A 369 -0.77 -6.65 -19.07
N HIS A 370 -1.50 -7.50 -19.80
CA HIS A 370 -2.52 -8.38 -19.23
C HIS A 370 -1.89 -9.41 -18.29
N LEU A 371 -0.86 -10.13 -18.76
CA LEU A 371 -0.08 -11.05 -17.92
C LEU A 371 0.51 -10.35 -16.69
N LYS A 372 1.01 -9.12 -16.85
CA LYS A 372 1.53 -8.32 -15.74
C LYS A 372 0.47 -8.07 -14.65
N LEU A 373 -0.78 -7.79 -15.04
CA LEU A 373 -1.87 -7.55 -14.09
C LEU A 373 -2.31 -8.83 -13.38
N HIS A 374 -2.23 -9.98 -14.07
CA HIS A 374 -2.40 -11.28 -13.44
C HIS A 374 -1.30 -11.55 -12.40
N VAL A 375 -0.04 -11.23 -12.70
CA VAL A 375 1.07 -11.33 -11.75
C VAL A 375 0.83 -10.46 -10.52
N ASP A 376 0.41 -9.19 -10.69
CA ASP A 376 0.07 -8.32 -9.55
C ASP A 376 -0.99 -9.00 -8.67
N ALA A 377 -2.11 -9.40 -9.28
CA ALA A 377 -3.24 -9.98 -8.56
C ALA A 377 -2.89 -11.26 -7.81
N LEU A 378 -2.05 -12.12 -8.41
CA LEU A 378 -1.56 -13.34 -7.77
C LEU A 378 -0.69 -13.01 -6.56
N LEU A 379 0.33 -12.17 -6.74
CA LEU A 379 1.27 -11.84 -5.67
C LEU A 379 0.58 -11.11 -4.52
N ASP A 380 -0.30 -10.15 -4.82
CA ASP A 380 -1.02 -9.39 -3.80
C ASP A 380 -1.98 -10.29 -3.02
N ARG A 381 -2.74 -11.16 -3.68
CA ARG A 381 -3.59 -12.15 -3.00
C ARG A 381 -2.78 -13.14 -2.16
N LEU A 382 -1.62 -13.57 -2.64
CA LEU A 382 -0.77 -14.50 -1.90
C LEU A 382 -0.18 -13.85 -0.65
N ILE A 383 0.27 -12.60 -0.74
CA ILE A 383 0.66 -11.78 0.42
C ILE A 383 -0.51 -11.69 1.40
N GLN A 384 -1.72 -11.36 0.93
CA GLN A 384 -2.88 -11.22 1.81
C GLN A 384 -3.24 -12.52 2.54
N LYS A 385 -3.13 -13.68 1.86
CA LYS A 385 -3.38 -15.01 2.42
C LYS A 385 -2.30 -15.47 3.41
N LEU A 386 -1.04 -15.15 3.14
CA LEU A 386 0.10 -15.67 3.90
C LEU A 386 0.59 -14.73 4.99
N GLU A 387 0.18 -13.47 4.97
CA GLU A 387 0.51 -12.52 6.03
C GLU A 387 -0.01 -13.02 7.38
N PRO A 388 0.85 -13.09 8.42
CA PRO A 388 0.42 -13.41 9.77
C PRO A 388 -0.65 -12.42 10.22
N LYS A 389 -1.79 -12.92 10.70
CA LYS A 389 -2.79 -12.08 11.34
C LYS A 389 -2.16 -11.45 12.57
N SER A 390 -2.20 -10.12 12.68
CA SER A 390 -1.72 -9.45 13.89
C SER A 390 -2.52 -9.96 15.09
N SER A 391 -1.82 -10.42 16.12
CA SER A 391 -2.40 -10.54 17.45
C SER A 391 -2.77 -9.11 17.86
N GLN A 392 -4.09 -8.85 17.93
CA GLN A 392 -4.65 -7.54 18.26
C GLN A 392 -4.10 -6.97 19.57
#